data_AF-A0A8J8C6G7-F1
#
_entry.id   AF-A0A8J8C6G7-F1
#
_cell.length_a   1.000
_cell.length_b   1.000
_cell.length_c   1.000
_cell.angle_alpha   90.00
_cell.angle_beta   90.00
_cell.angle_gamma   90.00
#
_symmetry.space_group_name_H-M   'P 1'
#
loop_
_entity.id
_entity.type
_entity.pdbx_description
1 polymer ?
#
loop_
_entity_poly.entity_id
_entity_poly.type
_entity_poly.pdbx_seq_one_letter_code
_entity_poly.pdbx_strand_id
1 'polypeptide(L)'
;PVQVVDTLSPGLDYANAASVLPDIITNNLDGTTTLTWNNVGPLNPADYRIITFAAIFNGLESTARNTVVATGEPPDLPPVSDEGSATVNVSTPNTPYQPSLSYQPLARYLKDNCFEEFRDLIERIRSSEPTLEVNPRIPCCQTLEDLVKHLTSLVLDKELDKEYPEKWQRVQELLPFVSECCENSEQYYNEQNYVASIHWSYQRNKAYRELIEILLEILGF
;
A
#
# COMPACT_ATOMS: atom_id res chain seq x y z
N PRO A 1 6.25 -18.48 39.11
CA PRO A 1 4.95 -18.12 38.49
C PRO A 1 5.22 -17.57 37.09
N VAL A 2 4.24 -17.57 36.19
CA VAL A 2 4.43 -17.03 34.84
C VAL A 2 3.55 -15.80 34.64
N GLN A 3 4.18 -14.70 34.22
CA GLN A 3 3.51 -13.49 33.76
C GLN A 3 3.43 -13.51 32.23
N VAL A 4 2.31 -13.05 31.68
CA VAL A 4 2.13 -12.86 30.24
C VAL A 4 1.74 -11.42 29.98
N VAL A 5 2.47 -10.76 29.09
CA VAL A 5 2.17 -9.40 28.62
C VAL A 5 1.99 -9.47 27.11
N ASP A 6 0.81 -9.06 26.64
CA ASP A 6 0.44 -9.06 25.23
C ASP A 6 0.17 -7.61 24.80
N THR A 7 0.67 -7.22 23.64
CA THR A 7 0.59 -5.85 23.11
C THR A 7 -0.02 -5.88 21.72
N LEU A 8 -1.21 -5.28 21.64
CA LEU A 8 -1.96 -5.05 20.41
C LEU A 8 -1.50 -3.74 19.77
N SER A 9 -1.15 -3.78 18.48
CA SER A 9 -0.85 -2.57 17.70
C SER A 9 -2.11 -1.73 17.45
N PRO A 10 -1.99 -0.46 17.00
CA PRO A 10 -3.14 0.41 16.77
C PRO A 10 -4.24 -0.15 15.85
N GLY A 11 -3.91 -1.09 14.96
CA GLY A 11 -4.87 -1.78 14.11
C GLY A 11 -5.70 -2.89 14.80
N LEU A 12 -5.47 -3.18 16.09
CA LEU A 12 -6.15 -4.22 16.86
C LEU A 12 -6.75 -3.65 18.15
N ASP A 13 -8.06 -3.81 18.29
CA ASP A 13 -8.78 -3.49 19.53
C ASP A 13 -9.06 -4.77 20.33
N TYR A 14 -8.82 -4.75 21.64
CA TYR A 14 -9.21 -5.87 22.49
C TYR A 14 -10.74 -6.02 22.52
N ALA A 15 -11.25 -7.20 22.15
CA ALA A 15 -12.69 -7.43 21.99
C ALA A 15 -13.44 -7.66 23.32
N ASN A 16 -12.79 -7.42 24.47
CA ASN A 16 -13.33 -7.73 25.81
C ASN A 16 -13.78 -9.19 25.97
N ALA A 17 -13.12 -10.11 25.27
CA ALA A 17 -13.43 -11.53 25.29
C ALA A 17 -12.14 -12.34 25.43
N ALA A 18 -12.00 -13.04 26.55
CA ALA A 18 -10.90 -13.95 26.82
C ALA A 18 -11.35 -15.15 27.65
N SER A 19 -10.69 -16.29 27.43
CA SER A 19 -10.82 -17.51 28.24
C SER A 19 -10.39 -17.29 29.70
N VAL A 20 -9.35 -16.48 29.89
CA VAL A 20 -8.90 -15.94 31.17
C VAL A 20 -8.79 -14.44 31.00
N LEU A 21 -9.52 -13.67 31.81
CA LEU A 21 -9.47 -12.21 31.71
C LEU A 21 -8.07 -11.69 32.07
N PRO A 22 -7.53 -10.71 31.34
CA PRO A 22 -6.32 -10.02 31.76
C PRO A 22 -6.57 -9.28 33.08
N ASP A 23 -5.56 -9.24 33.93
CA ASP A 23 -5.62 -8.52 35.20
C ASP A 23 -5.57 -7.00 34.96
N ILE A 24 -4.86 -6.57 33.92
CA ILE A 24 -4.68 -5.16 33.56
C ILE A 24 -4.86 -5.00 32.05
N ILE A 25 -5.60 -3.96 31.67
CA ILE A 25 -5.74 -3.50 30.28
C ILE A 25 -5.32 -2.04 30.28
N THR A 26 -4.30 -1.70 29.49
CA THR A 26 -3.77 -0.33 29.39
C THR A 26 -3.83 0.15 27.95
N ASN A 27 -4.54 1.25 27.70
CA ASN A 27 -4.50 1.95 26.42
C ASN A 27 -3.34 2.95 26.46
N ASN A 28 -2.32 2.74 25.64
CA ASN A 28 -1.11 3.54 25.62
C ASN A 28 -1.29 4.80 24.76
N LEU A 29 -0.47 5.83 25.01
CA LEU A 29 -0.53 7.10 24.27
C LEU A 29 -0.10 6.97 22.80
N ASP A 30 0.63 5.91 22.45
CA ASP A 30 1.05 5.60 21.09
C ASP A 30 -0.01 4.83 20.27
N GLY A 31 -1.20 4.61 20.86
CA GLY A 31 -2.31 3.91 20.22
C GLY A 31 -2.27 2.39 20.40
N THR A 32 -1.26 1.83 21.06
CA THR A 32 -1.24 0.39 21.39
C THR A 32 -2.11 0.07 22.60
N THR A 33 -2.53 -1.19 22.74
CA THR A 33 -3.21 -1.70 23.94
C THR A 33 -2.39 -2.82 24.56
N THR A 34 -2.05 -2.72 25.84
CA THR A 34 -1.33 -3.76 26.59
C THR A 34 -2.28 -4.53 27.50
N LEU A 35 -2.31 -5.85 27.35
CA LEU A 35 -3.01 -6.82 28.18
C LEU A 35 -2.00 -7.55 29.07
N THR A 36 -2.21 -7.55 30.38
CA THR A 36 -1.31 -8.21 31.33
C THR A 36 -2.04 -9.25 32.15
N TRP A 37 -1.54 -10.48 32.14
CA TRP A 37 -1.84 -11.53 33.11
C TRP A 37 -0.65 -11.65 34.06
N ASN A 38 -0.80 -11.14 35.28
CA ASN A 38 0.25 -11.07 36.28
C ASN A 38 0.73 -12.46 36.72
N ASN A 39 -0.18 -13.45 36.74
CA ASN A 39 0.14 -14.81 37.13
C ASN A 39 -0.84 -15.82 36.51
N VAL A 40 -0.35 -16.63 35.58
CA VAL A 40 -1.14 -17.70 34.94
C VAL A 40 -1.00 -19.05 35.64
N GLY A 41 -0.45 -19.04 36.85
CA GLY A 41 -0.22 -20.19 37.71
C GLY A 41 1.20 -20.76 37.57
N PRO A 42 1.56 -21.73 38.44
CA PRO A 42 2.81 -22.47 38.30
C PRO A 42 2.75 -23.45 37.12
N LEU A 43 3.85 -23.55 36.38
CA LEU A 43 4.07 -24.56 35.35
C LEU A 43 5.27 -25.41 35.77
N ASN A 44 5.08 -26.72 35.91
CA ASN A 44 6.20 -27.63 36.04
C ASN A 44 6.88 -27.85 34.68
N PRO A 45 8.08 -28.46 34.64
CA PRO A 45 8.67 -28.86 33.38
C PRO A 45 7.69 -29.68 32.53
N ALA A 46 7.52 -29.29 31.26
CA ALA A 46 6.57 -29.84 30.29
C ALA A 46 5.08 -29.52 30.50
N ASP A 47 4.70 -28.78 31.56
CA ASP A 47 3.34 -28.25 31.67
C ASP A 47 3.11 -27.09 30.69
N TYR A 48 1.87 -26.94 30.23
CA TYR A 48 1.43 -25.79 29.43
C TYR A 48 0.11 -25.21 29.94
N ARG A 49 -0.14 -23.96 29.56
CA ARG A 49 -1.42 -23.26 29.71
C ARG A 49 -1.74 -22.55 28.41
N ILE A 50 -3.03 -22.45 28.12
CA ILE A 50 -3.52 -21.81 26.92
C ILE A 50 -4.36 -20.62 27.36
N ILE A 51 -3.99 -19.44 26.89
CA ILE A 51 -4.80 -18.23 26.98
C ILE A 51 -5.28 -17.93 25.56
N THR A 52 -6.59 -17.90 25.40
CA THR A 52 -7.24 -17.46 24.17
C THR A 52 -8.00 -16.18 24.45
N PHE A 53 -7.81 -15.18 23.61
CA PHE A 53 -8.59 -13.95 23.62
C PHE A 53 -8.91 -13.49 22.20
N ALA A 54 -9.90 -12.62 22.05
CA ALA A 54 -10.29 -12.05 20.78
C ALA A 54 -9.84 -10.59 20.67
N ALA A 55 -9.35 -10.24 19.50
CA ALA A 55 -9.10 -8.87 19.08
C ALA A 55 -9.91 -8.57 17.81
N ILE A 56 -10.40 -7.34 17.70
CA ILE A 56 -11.07 -6.81 16.52
C ILE A 56 -10.00 -6.12 15.68
N PHE A 57 -9.88 -6.53 14.43
CA PHE A 57 -9.07 -5.80 13.47
C PHE A 57 -9.86 -4.60 12.95
N ASN A 58 -9.44 -3.40 13.34
CA ASN A 58 -10.21 -2.17 13.19
C ASN A 58 -9.93 -1.42 11.87
N GLY A 59 -8.91 -1.86 11.11
CA GLY A 59 -8.56 -1.28 9.81
C GLY A 59 -7.86 0.08 9.86
N LEU A 60 -7.51 0.59 11.05
CA LEU A 60 -6.65 1.79 11.18
C LEU A 60 -5.25 1.55 10.61
N GLU A 61 -4.81 0.29 10.62
CA GLU A 61 -3.59 -0.15 9.97
C GLU A 61 -3.92 -1.20 8.90
N SER A 62 -3.21 -1.16 7.76
CA SER A 62 -3.33 -2.19 6.71
C SER A 62 -2.78 -3.55 7.16
N THR A 63 -2.00 -3.55 8.23
CA THR A 63 -1.41 -4.70 8.89
C THR A 63 -1.34 -4.41 10.36
N ALA A 64 -1.81 -5.31 11.21
CA ALA A 64 -1.68 -5.19 12.64
C ALA A 64 -0.95 -6.40 13.21
N ARG A 65 0.02 -6.14 14.07
CA ARG A 65 0.85 -7.16 14.69
C ARG A 65 0.49 -7.26 16.17
N ASN A 66 0.12 -8.46 16.59
CA ASN A 66 0.10 -8.81 17.99
C ASN A 66 1.49 -9.32 18.43
N THR A 67 1.97 -8.86 19.59
CA THR A 67 3.22 -9.34 20.19
C THR A 67 2.97 -9.76 21.63
N VAL A 68 3.47 -10.92 22.02
CA VAL A 68 3.34 -11.45 23.38
C VAL A 68 4.71 -11.76 23.95
N VAL A 69 4.89 -11.49 25.23
CA VAL A 69 6.06 -11.88 26.02
C VAL A 69 5.58 -12.66 27.23
N ALA A 70 6.15 -13.84 27.43
CA ALA A 70 5.91 -14.66 28.62
C ALA A 70 7.18 -14.71 29.46
N THR A 71 7.07 -14.35 30.74
CA THR A 71 8.18 -14.34 31.69
C THR A 71 7.88 -15.29 32.83
N GLY A 72 8.72 -16.32 32.99
CA GLY A 72 8.67 -17.26 34.10
C GLY A 72 9.77 -16.99 35.10
N GLU A 73 9.45 -17.08 36.38
CA GLU A 73 10.44 -17.00 37.47
C GLU A 73 10.55 -18.38 38.16
N PRO A 74 11.58 -19.18 37.83
CA PRO A 74 11.84 -20.45 38.48
C PRO A 74 12.43 -20.26 39.89
N PRO A 75 12.24 -21.21 40.82
CA PRO A 75 12.92 -21.16 42.12
C PRO A 75 14.45 -21.16 41.94
N ASP A 76 15.13 -20.25 42.63
CA ASP A 76 16.59 -20.15 42.72
C ASP A 76 17.33 -19.89 41.39
N LEU A 77 16.62 -19.48 40.33
CA LEU A 77 17.20 -19.12 39.04
C LEU A 77 16.72 -17.74 38.58
N PRO A 78 17.50 -17.03 37.74
CA PRO A 78 17.04 -15.81 37.11
C PRO A 78 15.74 -16.03 36.31
N PRO A 79 14.89 -14.99 36.18
CA PRO A 79 13.72 -15.07 35.34
C PRO A 79 14.11 -15.36 33.89
N VAL A 80 13.29 -16.16 33.23
CA VAL A 80 13.42 -16.51 31.82
C VAL A 80 12.23 -15.93 31.06
N SER A 81 12.47 -15.44 29.85
CA SER A 81 11.45 -14.86 29.01
C SER A 81 11.54 -15.39 27.59
N ASP A 82 10.40 -15.51 26.94
CA ASP A 82 10.30 -15.79 25.51
C ASP A 82 9.24 -14.90 24.86
N GLU A 83 9.38 -14.65 23.56
CA GLU A 83 8.48 -13.78 22.81
C GLU A 83 7.85 -14.49 21.61
N GLY A 84 6.61 -14.09 21.31
CA GLY A 84 5.84 -14.58 20.17
C GLY A 84 5.16 -13.43 19.45
N SER A 85 4.82 -13.63 18.18
CA SER A 85 4.04 -12.65 17.45
C SER A 85 3.21 -13.28 16.35
N ALA A 86 2.10 -12.62 16.02
CA ALA A 86 1.25 -12.96 14.89
C ALA A 86 0.76 -11.67 14.22
N THR A 87 0.49 -11.75 12.93
CA THR A 87 0.11 -10.59 12.13
C THR A 87 -1.19 -10.86 11.39
N VAL A 88 -2.09 -9.88 11.42
CA VAL A 88 -3.32 -9.85 10.62
C VAL A 88 -3.20 -8.75 9.58
N ASN A 89 -3.54 -9.07 8.33
CA ASN A 89 -3.50 -8.13 7.23
C ASN A 89 -4.92 -7.81 6.77
N VAL A 90 -5.18 -6.57 6.34
CA VAL A 90 -6.35 -6.27 5.52
C VAL A 90 -6.28 -7.13 4.27
N SER A 91 -7.26 -8.02 4.09
CA SER A 91 -7.43 -8.76 2.85
C SER A 91 -8.32 -7.94 1.92
N THR A 92 -7.77 -6.86 1.37
CA THR A 92 -8.32 -6.22 0.18
C THR A 92 -7.56 -6.78 -1.03
N PRO A 93 -8.24 -7.24 -2.08
CA PRO A 93 -7.58 -7.45 -3.36
C PRO A 93 -6.95 -6.11 -3.78
N ASN A 94 -5.65 -6.09 -4.03
CA ASN A 94 -4.87 -4.96 -4.60
C ASN A 94 -4.39 -3.83 -3.66
N THR A 95 -4.35 -3.99 -2.33
CA THR A 95 -3.68 -2.99 -1.47
C THR A 95 -2.33 -3.51 -0.93
N PRO A 96 -1.19 -2.96 -1.37
CA PRO A 96 0.13 -3.34 -0.87
C PRO A 96 0.38 -2.98 0.60
N TYR A 97 1.18 -3.82 1.27
CA TYR A 97 1.66 -3.69 2.65
C TYR A 97 2.39 -2.36 2.93
N GLN A 98 2.08 -1.69 4.05
CA GLN A 98 2.86 -0.54 4.54
C GLN A 98 3.69 -0.91 5.77
N PRO A 99 5.03 -0.85 5.70
CA PRO A 99 5.89 -1.01 6.88
C PRO A 99 5.85 0.23 7.78
N SER A 100 6.36 0.08 9.01
CA SER A 100 6.51 1.17 10.00
C SER A 100 7.44 2.31 9.57
N LEU A 101 8.28 2.08 8.55
CA LEU A 101 9.06 3.13 7.89
C LEU A 101 8.15 3.98 7.00
N SER A 102 8.16 5.30 7.19
CA SER A 102 7.40 6.20 6.32
C SER A 102 8.03 6.27 4.94
N TYR A 103 7.27 5.83 3.92
CA TYR A 103 7.61 5.97 2.51
C TYR A 103 7.12 7.29 1.90
N GLN A 104 6.65 8.24 2.71
CA GLN A 104 6.05 9.49 2.26
C GLN A 104 6.90 10.25 1.22
N PRO A 105 8.22 10.46 1.40
CA PRO A 105 9.01 11.20 0.42
C PRO A 105 9.05 10.49 -0.93
N LEU A 106 9.17 9.15 -0.93
CA LEU A 106 9.19 8.35 -2.15
C LEU A 106 7.82 8.33 -2.83
N ALA A 107 6.75 8.15 -2.06
CA ALA A 107 5.38 8.17 -2.58
C ALA A 107 5.05 9.52 -3.23
N ARG A 108 5.41 10.62 -2.56
CA ARG A 108 5.27 11.96 -3.13
C ARG A 108 6.06 12.11 -4.42
N TYR A 109 7.33 11.70 -4.40
CA TYR A 109 8.19 11.80 -5.57
C TYR A 109 7.62 11.05 -6.78
N LEU A 110 7.22 9.78 -6.60
CA LEU A 110 6.69 8.94 -7.69
C LEU A 110 5.30 9.40 -8.15
N LYS A 111 4.47 9.91 -7.23
CA LYS A 111 3.16 10.47 -7.57
C LYS A 111 3.29 11.72 -8.43
N ASP A 112 4.15 12.65 -8.02
CA ASP A 112 4.23 13.98 -8.62
C ASP A 112 5.15 14.02 -9.86
N ASN A 113 6.18 13.16 -9.92
CA ASN A 113 7.20 13.21 -10.97
C ASN A 113 7.17 11.95 -11.85
N CYS A 114 6.99 12.15 -13.15
CA CYS A 114 7.19 11.09 -14.15
C CYS A 114 7.94 11.54 -15.39
N PHE A 115 8.36 12.80 -15.49
CA PHE A 115 9.01 13.31 -16.69
C PHE A 115 10.26 12.51 -17.10
N GLU A 116 11.10 12.14 -16.13
CA GLU A 116 12.30 11.32 -16.39
C GLU A 116 11.94 9.95 -16.97
N GLU A 117 10.87 9.34 -16.48
CA GLU A 117 10.41 8.02 -16.91
C GLU A 117 9.87 8.03 -18.33
N PHE A 118 9.40 9.17 -18.84
CA PHE A 118 8.79 9.31 -20.18
C PHE A 118 9.63 10.16 -21.14
N ARG A 119 10.85 10.53 -20.76
CA ARG A 119 11.67 11.47 -21.54
C ARG A 119 11.88 10.98 -22.99
N ASP A 120 12.18 9.70 -23.15
CA ASP A 120 12.38 9.05 -24.46
C ASP A 120 11.16 9.20 -25.37
N LEU A 121 9.96 8.93 -24.83
CA LEU A 121 8.72 9.05 -25.58
C LEU A 121 8.40 10.51 -25.90
N ILE A 122 8.59 11.42 -24.94
CA ILE A 122 8.35 12.86 -25.13
C ILE A 122 9.28 13.43 -26.21
N GLU A 123 10.55 13.04 -26.24
CA GLU A 123 11.51 13.47 -27.27
C GLU A 123 11.15 12.93 -28.66
N ARG A 124 10.71 11.67 -28.73
CA ARG A 124 10.20 11.08 -29.99
C ARG A 124 8.97 11.83 -30.50
N ILE A 125 8.01 12.11 -29.62
CA ILE A 125 6.81 12.89 -29.96
C ILE A 125 7.19 14.28 -30.47
N ARG A 126 8.06 15.01 -29.76
CA ARG A 126 8.50 16.36 -30.16
C ARG A 126 9.21 16.40 -31.51
N SER A 127 9.88 15.31 -31.90
CA SER A 127 10.54 15.22 -33.21
C SER A 127 9.52 15.15 -34.35
N SER A 128 8.37 14.53 -34.10
CA SER A 128 7.27 14.40 -35.07
C SER A 128 6.24 15.53 -34.99
N GLU A 129 5.99 16.05 -33.78
CA GLU A 129 5.02 17.11 -33.45
C GLU A 129 5.70 18.26 -32.67
N PRO A 130 6.38 19.19 -33.36
CA PRO A 130 7.20 20.22 -32.72
C PRO A 130 6.40 21.26 -31.93
N THR A 131 5.09 21.35 -32.16
CA THR A 131 4.19 22.31 -31.52
C THR A 131 3.64 21.83 -30.17
N LEU A 132 3.92 20.59 -29.78
CA LEU A 132 3.48 20.05 -28.50
C LEU A 132 4.26 20.66 -27.33
N GLU A 133 3.58 21.46 -26.52
CA GLU A 133 4.12 21.97 -25.27
C GLU A 133 3.88 20.98 -24.12
N VAL A 134 4.96 20.42 -23.57
CA VAL A 134 4.92 19.62 -22.33
C VAL A 134 5.43 20.48 -21.18
N ASN A 135 4.57 20.78 -20.20
CA ASN A 135 4.92 21.61 -19.05
C ASN A 135 5.32 20.75 -17.84
N PRO A 136 6.61 20.69 -17.46
CA PRO A 136 7.08 19.85 -16.36
C PRO A 136 6.66 20.35 -14.98
N ARG A 137 6.00 21.52 -14.88
CA ARG A 137 5.46 22.06 -13.62
C ARG A 137 4.05 21.56 -13.30
N ILE A 138 3.41 20.88 -14.25
CA ILE A 138 2.08 20.29 -14.09
C ILE A 138 2.25 18.91 -13.43
N PRO A 139 1.33 18.49 -12.53
CA PRO A 139 1.38 17.16 -11.94
C PRO A 139 1.46 16.05 -13.01
N CYS A 140 2.13 14.95 -12.67
CA CYS A 140 2.37 13.85 -13.59
C CYS A 140 1.10 13.37 -14.33
N CYS A 141 0.04 13.04 -13.59
CA CYS A 141 -1.21 12.53 -14.17
C CYS A 141 -1.82 13.48 -15.19
N GLN A 142 -1.91 14.77 -14.86
CA GLN A 142 -2.47 15.77 -15.76
C GLN A 142 -1.60 15.94 -17.02
N THR A 143 -0.28 15.95 -16.86
CA THR A 143 0.66 16.08 -18.00
C THR A 143 0.52 14.91 -18.98
N LEU A 144 0.48 13.68 -18.46
CA LEU A 144 0.35 12.48 -19.30
C LEU A 144 -1.05 12.36 -19.92
N GLU A 145 -2.09 12.76 -19.18
CA GLU A 145 -3.46 12.78 -19.69
C GLU A 145 -3.61 13.77 -20.85
N ASP A 146 -3.07 14.99 -20.73
CA ASP A 146 -3.10 15.99 -21.78
C ASP A 146 -2.34 15.50 -23.03
N LEU A 147 -1.18 14.85 -22.84
CA LEU A 147 -0.42 14.24 -23.93
C LEU A 147 -1.22 13.13 -24.63
N VAL A 148 -1.79 12.19 -23.87
CA VAL A 148 -2.60 11.11 -24.42
C VAL A 148 -3.81 11.65 -25.17
N LYS A 149 -4.51 12.66 -24.62
CA LYS A 149 -5.63 13.33 -25.30
C LYS A 149 -5.22 13.90 -26.64
N HIS A 150 -4.06 14.57 -26.69
CA HIS A 150 -3.53 15.12 -27.94
C HIS A 150 -3.24 14.01 -28.97
N LEU A 151 -2.48 12.98 -28.61
CA LEU A 151 -2.17 11.87 -29.52
C LEU A 151 -3.45 11.14 -29.99
N THR A 152 -4.40 10.94 -29.08
CA THR A 152 -5.71 10.34 -29.38
C THR A 152 -6.47 11.19 -30.41
N SER A 153 -6.47 12.53 -30.28
CA SER A 153 -7.09 13.41 -31.28
C SER A 153 -6.43 13.28 -32.66
N LEU A 154 -5.10 13.20 -32.74
CA LEU A 154 -4.40 13.00 -34.01
C LEU A 154 -4.77 11.68 -34.69
N VAL A 155 -4.92 10.59 -33.91
CA VAL A 155 -5.36 9.29 -34.42
C VAL A 155 -6.77 9.38 -35.03
N LEU A 156 -7.69 10.02 -34.31
CA LEU A 156 -9.08 10.17 -34.73
C LEU A 156 -9.23 11.10 -35.94
N ASP A 157 -8.52 12.21 -35.97
CA ASP A 157 -8.56 13.18 -37.08
C ASP A 157 -8.07 12.57 -38.39
N LYS A 158 -7.17 11.58 -38.31
CA LYS A 158 -6.66 10.82 -39.47
C LYS A 158 -7.47 9.55 -39.74
N GLU A 159 -8.52 9.27 -38.98
CA GLU A 159 -9.33 8.04 -39.00
C GLU A 159 -8.53 6.73 -38.85
N LEU A 160 -7.36 6.79 -38.20
CA LEU A 160 -6.46 5.65 -38.04
C LEU A 160 -6.98 4.64 -37.00
N ASP A 161 -7.94 5.03 -36.17
CA ASP A 161 -8.67 4.14 -35.28
C ASP A 161 -9.38 3.00 -36.04
N LYS A 162 -9.84 3.29 -37.27
CA LYS A 162 -10.48 2.31 -38.16
C LYS A 162 -9.48 1.41 -38.88
N GLU A 163 -8.28 1.93 -39.15
CA GLU A 163 -7.20 1.17 -39.80
C GLU A 163 -6.53 0.17 -38.84
N TYR A 164 -6.46 0.52 -37.56
CA TYR A 164 -5.82 -0.29 -36.52
C TYR A 164 -6.80 -0.68 -35.38
N PRO A 165 -7.90 -1.41 -35.68
CA PRO A 165 -8.98 -1.64 -34.71
C PRO A 165 -8.56 -2.41 -33.45
N GLU A 166 -7.64 -3.38 -33.58
CA GLU A 166 -7.14 -4.15 -32.43
C GLU A 166 -6.30 -3.29 -31.48
N LYS A 167 -5.42 -2.44 -32.04
CA LYS A 167 -4.62 -1.49 -31.26
C LYS A 167 -5.50 -0.43 -30.61
N TRP A 168 -6.50 0.05 -31.36
CA TRP A 168 -7.45 1.02 -30.85
C TRP A 168 -8.32 0.47 -29.71
N GLN A 169 -8.76 -0.78 -29.79
CA GLN A 169 -9.45 -1.45 -28.69
C GLN A 169 -8.57 -1.46 -27.42
N ARG A 170 -7.27 -1.77 -27.57
CA ARG A 170 -6.35 -1.75 -26.43
C ARG A 170 -6.18 -0.37 -25.82
N VAL A 171 -6.13 0.69 -26.64
CA VAL A 171 -6.17 2.08 -26.17
C VAL A 171 -7.41 2.33 -25.31
N GLN A 172 -8.60 1.91 -25.78
CA GLN A 172 -9.86 2.09 -25.06
C GLN A 172 -9.91 1.34 -23.73
N GLU A 173 -9.28 0.17 -23.63
CA GLU A 173 -9.15 -0.58 -22.38
C GLU A 173 -8.20 0.11 -21.37
N LEU A 174 -7.11 0.72 -21.86
CA LEU A 174 -6.11 1.36 -21.02
C LEU A 174 -6.55 2.72 -20.47
N LEU A 175 -7.36 3.47 -21.21
CA LEU A 175 -7.84 4.80 -20.80
C LEU A 175 -8.52 4.83 -19.41
N PRO A 176 -9.54 4.01 -19.10
CA PRO A 176 -10.15 4.03 -17.77
C PRO A 176 -9.16 3.54 -16.69
N PHE A 177 -8.26 2.61 -17.04
CA PHE A 177 -7.29 2.08 -16.09
C PHE A 177 -6.23 3.11 -15.68
N VAL A 178 -5.74 3.95 -16.61
CA VAL A 178 -4.79 5.02 -16.26
C VAL A 178 -5.44 6.09 -15.38
N SER A 179 -6.72 6.40 -15.59
CA SER A 179 -7.49 7.29 -14.71
C SER A 179 -7.62 6.70 -13.31
N GLU A 180 -8.01 5.44 -13.19
CA GLU A 180 -8.07 4.72 -11.90
C GLU A 180 -6.72 4.74 -11.18
N CYS A 181 -5.62 4.49 -11.90
CA CYS A 181 -4.30 4.52 -11.29
C CYS A 181 -3.93 5.90 -10.74
N CYS A 182 -4.31 6.97 -11.43
CA CYS A 182 -4.10 8.34 -10.99
C CYS A 182 -4.91 8.66 -9.73
N GLU A 183 -6.21 8.34 -9.72
CA GLU A 183 -7.10 8.54 -8.57
C GLU A 183 -6.59 7.76 -7.34
N ASN A 184 -6.30 6.47 -7.50
CA ASN A 184 -5.83 5.62 -6.42
C ASN A 184 -4.48 6.12 -5.86
N SER A 185 -3.55 6.53 -6.73
CA SER A 185 -2.23 7.02 -6.27
C SER A 185 -2.34 8.24 -5.34
N GLU A 186 -3.30 9.13 -5.62
CA GLU A 186 -3.58 10.34 -4.85
C GLU A 186 -4.37 10.01 -3.59
N GLN A 187 -5.43 9.21 -3.70
CA GLN A 187 -6.26 8.80 -2.57
C GLN A 187 -5.41 8.12 -1.50
N TYR A 188 -4.65 7.08 -1.87
CA TYR A 188 -3.82 6.36 -0.91
C TYR A 188 -2.71 7.21 -0.30
N TYR A 189 -2.19 8.20 -1.03
CA TYR A 189 -1.23 9.16 -0.47
C TYR A 189 -1.87 9.99 0.65
N ASN A 190 -3.08 10.49 0.41
CA ASN A 190 -3.83 11.31 1.36
C ASN A 190 -4.32 10.49 2.58
N GLU A 191 -4.58 9.20 2.39
CA GLU A 191 -4.87 8.22 3.44
C GLU A 191 -3.60 7.76 4.19
N GLN A 192 -2.43 8.30 3.87
CA GLN A 192 -1.13 7.93 4.42
C GLN A 192 -0.73 6.46 4.18
N ASN A 193 -1.36 5.81 3.18
CA ASN A 193 -0.94 4.52 2.65
C ASN A 193 0.06 4.72 1.49
N TYR A 194 1.28 5.09 1.85
CA TYR A 194 2.36 5.41 0.92
C TYR A 194 2.77 4.23 0.03
N VAL A 195 2.71 2.98 0.52
CA VAL A 195 3.10 1.84 -0.33
C VAL A 195 2.02 1.56 -1.39
N ALA A 196 0.75 1.69 -1.06
CA ALA A 196 -0.32 1.63 -2.06
C ALA A 196 -0.19 2.78 -3.06
N SER A 197 0.07 4.01 -2.60
CA SER A 197 0.31 5.16 -3.49
C SER A 197 1.48 4.89 -4.46
N ILE A 198 2.58 4.33 -3.97
CA ILE A 198 3.74 3.93 -4.78
C ILE A 198 3.35 2.87 -5.82
N HIS A 199 2.64 1.82 -5.41
CA HIS A 199 2.19 0.77 -6.32
C HIS A 199 1.35 1.32 -7.47
N TRP A 200 0.35 2.14 -7.15
CA TRP A 200 -0.52 2.75 -8.16
C TRP A 200 0.24 3.73 -9.06
N SER A 201 1.24 4.44 -8.53
CA SER A 201 2.15 5.25 -9.35
C SER A 201 2.96 4.41 -10.34
N TYR A 202 3.39 3.20 -9.96
CA TYR A 202 4.07 2.27 -10.88
C TYR A 202 3.11 1.69 -11.93
N GLN A 203 1.90 1.28 -11.54
CA GLN A 203 0.90 0.77 -12.49
C GLN A 203 0.52 1.86 -13.50
N ARG A 204 0.30 3.10 -13.03
CA ARG A 204 0.10 4.28 -13.86
C ARG A 204 1.20 4.41 -14.91
N ASN A 205 2.47 4.43 -14.49
CA ASN A 205 3.60 4.63 -15.41
C ASN A 205 3.66 3.52 -16.47
N LYS A 206 3.46 2.26 -16.06
CA LYS A 206 3.44 1.13 -16.99
C LYS A 206 2.31 1.24 -18.02
N ALA A 207 1.10 1.58 -17.56
CA ALA A 207 -0.07 1.69 -18.42
C ALA A 207 0.01 2.90 -19.38
N TYR A 208 0.47 4.07 -18.91
CA TYR A 208 0.70 5.21 -19.78
C TYR A 208 1.80 4.96 -20.82
N ARG A 209 2.87 4.23 -20.46
CA ARG A 209 3.93 3.89 -21.42
C ARG A 209 3.37 3.03 -22.55
N GLU A 210 2.68 1.95 -22.20
CA GLU A 210 2.02 1.08 -23.18
C GLU A 210 1.03 1.87 -24.06
N LEU A 211 0.19 2.70 -23.43
CA LEU A 211 -0.79 3.52 -24.12
C LEU A 211 -0.14 4.50 -25.11
N ILE A 212 0.89 5.22 -24.69
CA ILE A 212 1.61 6.17 -25.55
C ILE A 212 2.31 5.41 -26.68
N GLU A 213 3.01 4.31 -26.39
CA GLU A 213 3.70 3.51 -27.41
C GLU A 213 2.73 3.01 -28.49
N ILE A 214 1.55 2.50 -28.11
CA ILE A 214 0.51 2.10 -29.06
C ILE A 214 0.06 3.28 -29.93
N LEU A 215 -0.20 4.44 -29.33
CA LEU A 215 -0.61 5.64 -30.07
C LEU A 215 0.48 6.09 -31.06
N LEU A 216 1.75 6.06 -30.66
CA LEU A 216 2.87 6.39 -31.55
C LEU A 216 2.98 5.41 -32.72
N GLU A 217 2.79 4.12 -32.48
CA GLU A 217 2.78 3.12 -33.55
C GLU A 217 1.64 3.31 -34.54
N ILE A 218 0.44 3.65 -34.06
CA ILE A 218 -0.71 3.98 -34.93
C ILE A 218 -0.39 5.21 -35.79
N LEU A 219 0.20 6.24 -35.18
CA LEU A 219 0.56 7.49 -35.85
C LEU A 219 1.77 7.38 -36.79
N GLY A 220 2.56 6.29 -36.67
CA GLY A 220 3.79 6.10 -37.44
C GLY A 220 4.92 7.04 -37.00
N PHE A 221 4.93 7.44 -35.72
CA PHE A 221 6.01 8.23 -35.12
C PHE A 221 7.19 7.35 -34.71
#